data_AF-A0AAN3R065-F1
#
_entry.id   AF-A0AAN3R065-F1
#
_cell.length_a   1.000
_cell.length_b   1.000
_cell.length_c   1.000
_cell.angle_alpha   90.00
_cell.angle_beta   90.00
_cell.angle_gamma   90.00
#
_symmetry.space_group_name_H-M   'P 1'
#
loop_
_entity.id
_entity.type
_entity.pdbx_description
1 polymer ?
#
loop_
_entity_poly.entity_id
_entity_poly.type
_entity_poly.pdbx_seq_one_letter_code
_entity_poly.pdbx_strand_id
1 'polypeptide(L)'
;MKRIFIGILLISSLAFIGCNQGENIDNKSNESTPVEQQSNEENEKTLNLEEIKTPDDVNNAYKANLDKITNGEELITLNMKEITKDVVLDYANKASEIANQAESSSDKIDTVEKLVSLHDLKNNTSQDVMEEVLGYIIGEYESNQFNDESKLYQNLYITRYLDKRLDNHKNLSKADSMVSDMNQIIKDRIRDDNSRIEANIEQVNKNINSVKHQIE
;
A
#
# COMPACT_ATOMS: atom_id res chain seq x y z
N MET A 1 -1.28 53.09 -14.10
CA MET A 1 -2.23 52.45 -15.04
C MET A 1 -1.84 50.99 -15.24
N LYS A 2 -2.84 50.13 -15.48
CA LYS A 2 -2.83 48.66 -15.65
C LYS A 2 -3.01 47.84 -14.37
N ARG A 3 -4.29 47.68 -14.01
CA ARG A 3 -4.83 46.56 -13.23
C ARG A 3 -5.05 45.40 -14.21
N ILE A 4 -4.64 44.19 -13.86
CA ILE A 4 -5.02 42.96 -14.57
C ILE A 4 -6.04 42.25 -13.69
N PHE A 5 -7.25 42.14 -14.23
CA PHE A 5 -8.36 41.37 -13.68
C PHE A 5 -8.11 39.88 -13.97
N ILE A 6 -8.15 39.05 -12.94
CA ILE A 6 -8.26 37.59 -13.10
C ILE A 6 -9.73 37.25 -12.86
N GLY A 7 -10.40 36.84 -13.94
CA GLY A 7 -11.79 36.44 -13.93
C GLY A 7 -11.97 35.09 -13.24
N ILE A 8 -12.94 35.03 -12.34
CA ILE A 8 -13.42 33.83 -11.68
C ILE A 8 -14.30 33.07 -12.68
N LEU A 9 -13.95 31.81 -12.97
CA LEU A 9 -14.76 30.91 -13.77
C LEU A 9 -15.74 30.18 -12.83
N LEU A 10 -16.97 30.69 -12.76
CA LEU A 10 -18.09 30.03 -12.09
C LEU A 10 -18.66 28.98 -13.06
N ILE A 11 -18.51 27.70 -12.73
CA ILE A 11 -19.23 26.62 -13.42
C ILE A 11 -20.61 26.54 -12.77
N SER A 12 -21.61 27.14 -13.43
CA SER A 12 -23.01 27.03 -13.06
C SER A 12 -23.53 25.63 -13.39
N SER A 13 -23.92 24.89 -12.34
CA SER A 13 -24.73 23.68 -12.44
C SER A 13 -26.11 24.03 -13.00
N LEU A 14 -26.39 23.62 -14.25
CA LEU A 14 -27.73 23.66 -14.82
C LEU A 14 -28.42 22.32 -14.53
N ALA A 15 -29.29 22.34 -13.52
CA ALA A 15 -30.38 21.40 -13.40
C ALA A 15 -31.43 21.71 -14.48
N PHE A 16 -31.81 20.71 -15.27
CA PHE A 16 -33.01 20.77 -16.11
C PHE A 16 -34.00 19.73 -15.61
N ILE A 17 -35.08 20.23 -14.99
CA ILE A 17 -36.38 19.56 -14.87
C ILE A 17 -37.32 20.34 -15.79
N GLY A 18 -38.06 19.67 -16.67
CA GLY A 18 -39.17 20.33 -17.39
C GLY A 18 -39.69 19.61 -18.63
N CYS A 19 -40.92 19.13 -18.52
CA CYS A 19 -41.76 18.40 -19.47
C CYS A 19 -42.04 19.04 -20.86
N ASN A 20 -42.03 18.16 -21.88
CA ASN A 20 -43.12 17.79 -22.83
C ASN A 20 -43.56 18.69 -24.03
N GLN A 21 -43.94 17.98 -25.13
CA GLN A 21 -44.49 18.33 -26.47
C GLN A 21 -43.46 18.40 -27.61
N GLY A 22 -43.54 17.68 -28.73
CA GLY A 22 -44.46 16.67 -29.25
C GLY A 22 -43.99 16.21 -30.65
N GLU A 23 -44.76 15.29 -31.26
CA GLU A 23 -44.69 14.74 -32.64
C GLU A 23 -43.85 13.49 -32.96
N ASN A 24 -44.62 12.45 -33.34
CA ASN A 24 -44.29 11.15 -33.92
C ASN A 24 -43.61 11.26 -35.30
N ILE A 25 -42.60 10.42 -35.56
CA ILE A 25 -42.44 9.69 -36.83
C ILE A 25 -41.80 8.32 -36.55
N ASP A 26 -42.45 7.27 -37.06
CA ASP A 26 -42.13 5.84 -36.95
C ASP A 26 -40.75 5.44 -37.51
N ASN A 27 -40.02 4.56 -36.77
CA ASN A 27 -39.52 3.29 -37.32
C ASN A 27 -38.67 2.46 -36.33
N LYS A 28 -38.99 1.16 -36.28
CA LYS A 28 -38.13 -0.01 -36.02
C LYS A 28 -37.51 -0.27 -34.64
N SER A 29 -38.01 -1.39 -34.07
CA SER A 29 -37.26 -2.49 -33.40
C SER A 29 -36.36 -2.16 -32.21
N ASN A 30 -36.88 -2.37 -31.00
CA ASN A 30 -36.61 -3.58 -30.19
C ASN A 30 -37.24 -3.39 -28.80
N GLU A 31 -37.96 -4.40 -28.33
CA GLU A 31 -38.49 -4.48 -26.97
C GLU A 31 -37.37 -4.19 -25.96
N SER A 32 -37.50 -3.07 -25.24
CA SER A 32 -36.63 -2.73 -24.13
C SER A 32 -37.21 -3.36 -22.88
N THR A 33 -36.67 -4.52 -22.52
CA THR A 33 -36.86 -5.15 -21.22
C THR A 33 -36.51 -4.14 -20.12
N PRO A 34 -37.28 -4.02 -19.03
CA PRO A 34 -36.90 -3.16 -17.92
C PRO A 34 -35.56 -3.68 -17.39
N VAL A 35 -34.54 -2.83 -17.39
CA VAL A 35 -33.30 -3.10 -16.68
C VAL A 35 -33.65 -3.10 -15.20
N GLU A 36 -33.95 -4.29 -14.67
CA GLU A 36 -33.84 -4.55 -13.25
C GLU A 36 -32.42 -4.14 -12.85
N GLN A 37 -32.31 -3.07 -12.07
CA GLN A 37 -31.16 -2.86 -11.22
C GLN A 37 -31.14 -4.05 -10.25
N GLN A 38 -30.48 -5.13 -10.67
CA GLN A 38 -29.94 -6.10 -9.74
C GLN A 38 -28.94 -5.33 -8.89
N SER A 39 -29.40 -4.90 -7.71
CA SER A 39 -28.52 -4.70 -6.58
C SER A 39 -27.83 -6.04 -6.32
N ASN A 40 -26.67 -6.25 -6.93
CA ASN A 40 -25.68 -7.15 -6.38
C ASN A 40 -25.25 -6.54 -5.05
N GLU A 41 -26.05 -6.77 -4.00
CA GLU A 41 -25.47 -6.93 -2.67
C GLU A 41 -24.70 -8.25 -2.71
N GLU A 42 -23.55 -8.24 -3.41
CA GLU A 42 -22.48 -9.14 -3.04
C GLU A 42 -22.21 -8.79 -1.57
N ASN A 43 -22.57 -9.69 -0.66
CA ASN A 43 -22.03 -9.67 0.68
C ASN A 43 -20.51 -9.65 0.50
N GLU A 44 -19.90 -8.47 0.59
CA GLU A 44 -18.46 -8.31 0.49
C GLU A 44 -17.84 -9.21 1.54
N LYS A 45 -17.29 -10.35 1.10
CA LYS A 45 -16.59 -11.26 1.99
C LYS A 45 -15.33 -10.53 2.42
N THR A 46 -15.28 -10.10 3.68
CA THR A 46 -14.05 -9.59 4.29
C THR A 46 -12.94 -10.60 4.09
N LEU A 47 -11.75 -10.12 3.69
CA LEU A 47 -10.60 -10.96 3.42
C LEU A 47 -10.23 -11.79 4.67
N ASN A 48 -10.09 -13.11 4.51
CA ASN A 48 -9.63 -13.98 5.58
C ASN A 48 -8.12 -14.26 5.44
N LEU A 49 -7.32 -13.62 6.29
CA LEU A 49 -5.86 -13.77 6.25
C LEU A 49 -5.37 -15.18 6.60
N GLU A 50 -6.16 -15.98 7.33
CA GLU A 50 -5.78 -17.35 7.72
C GLU A 50 -5.77 -18.33 6.53
N GLU A 51 -6.43 -17.97 5.43
CA GLU A 51 -6.48 -18.76 4.20
C GLU A 51 -5.26 -18.53 3.29
N ILE A 52 -4.46 -17.48 3.55
CA ILE A 52 -3.31 -17.11 2.72
C ILE A 52 -2.04 -17.82 3.22
N LYS A 53 -1.61 -18.88 2.53
CA LYS A 53 -0.48 -19.72 2.98
C LYS A 53 0.60 -19.94 1.93
N THR A 54 0.28 -19.67 0.66
CA THR A 54 1.16 -19.87 -0.48
C THR A 54 1.25 -18.62 -1.35
N PRO A 55 2.28 -18.47 -2.19
CA PRO A 55 2.34 -17.40 -3.18
C PRO A 55 1.12 -17.34 -4.12
N ASP A 56 0.53 -18.49 -4.43
CA ASP A 56 -0.69 -18.56 -5.25
C ASP A 56 -1.91 -18.00 -4.51
N ASP A 57 -2.06 -18.31 -3.21
CA ASP A 57 -3.12 -17.71 -2.38
C ASP A 57 -2.96 -16.19 -2.32
N VAL A 58 -1.72 -15.70 -2.16
CA VAL A 58 -1.40 -14.26 -2.17
C VAL A 58 -1.81 -13.63 -3.49
N ASN A 59 -1.45 -14.24 -4.62
CA ASN A 59 -1.80 -13.73 -5.94
C ASN A 59 -3.32 -13.70 -6.17
N ASN A 60 -4.03 -14.74 -5.75
CA ASN A 60 -5.49 -14.84 -5.90
C ASN A 60 -6.20 -13.82 -5.01
N ALA A 61 -5.81 -13.72 -3.74
CA ALA A 61 -6.36 -12.74 -2.80
C ALA A 61 -6.10 -11.31 -3.26
N TYR A 62 -4.88 -11.01 -3.74
CA TYR A 62 -4.53 -9.69 -4.27
C TYR A 62 -5.36 -9.32 -5.49
N LYS A 63 -5.54 -10.24 -6.45
CA LYS A 63 -6.37 -10.00 -7.64
C LYS A 63 -7.84 -9.78 -7.29
N ALA A 64 -8.37 -10.55 -6.34
CA ALA A 64 -9.77 -10.41 -5.90
C ALA A 64 -10.04 -9.08 -5.18
N ASN A 65 -9.01 -8.44 -4.62
CA ASN A 65 -9.13 -7.18 -3.85
C ASN A 65 -8.45 -5.99 -4.55
N LEU A 66 -8.08 -6.12 -5.83
CA LEU A 66 -7.26 -5.13 -6.53
C LEU A 66 -7.90 -3.74 -6.59
N ASP A 67 -9.21 -3.68 -6.82
CA ASP A 67 -9.94 -2.40 -6.92
C ASP A 67 -9.89 -1.65 -5.58
N LYS A 68 -10.18 -2.34 -4.48
CA LYS A 68 -10.08 -1.78 -3.12
C LYS A 68 -8.66 -1.30 -2.80
N ILE A 69 -7.65 -2.13 -3.08
CA ILE A 69 -6.24 -1.78 -2.88
C ILE A 69 -5.86 -0.52 -3.67
N THR A 70 -6.32 -0.42 -4.91
CA THR A 70 -6.03 0.70 -5.80
C THR A 70 -6.70 1.98 -5.33
N ASN A 71 -7.93 1.87 -4.81
CA ASN A 71 -8.69 3.00 -4.27
C ASN A 71 -8.29 3.38 -2.83
N GLY A 72 -7.41 2.59 -2.19
CA GLY A 72 -7.00 2.80 -0.80
C GLY A 72 -8.12 2.49 0.21
N GLU A 73 -9.07 1.64 -0.18
CA GLU A 73 -10.17 1.19 0.66
C GLU A 73 -9.70 0.14 1.67
N GLU A 74 -10.39 0.08 2.81
CA GLU A 74 -10.13 -0.91 3.86
C GLU A 74 -10.49 -2.32 3.36
N LEU A 75 -9.57 -3.26 3.51
CA LEU A 75 -9.77 -4.67 3.14
C LEU A 75 -10.29 -5.50 4.30
N ILE A 76 -9.81 -5.17 5.50
CA ILE A 76 -10.10 -5.85 6.76
C ILE A 76 -10.15 -4.83 7.88
N THR A 77 -11.06 -5.06 8.84
CA THR A 77 -11.12 -4.30 10.07
C THR A 77 -10.42 -5.06 11.17
N LEU A 78 -9.29 -4.53 11.63
CA LEU A 78 -8.55 -5.05 12.77
C LEU A 78 -8.77 -4.16 14.00
N ASN A 79 -8.68 -4.74 15.19
CA ASN A 79 -8.67 -3.94 16.40
C ASN A 79 -7.33 -3.20 16.52
N MET A 80 -7.28 -1.93 16.11
CA MET A 80 -6.05 -1.11 16.14
C MET A 80 -5.38 -1.08 17.52
N LYS A 81 -6.12 -1.26 18.62
CA LYS A 81 -5.56 -1.28 19.99
C LYS A 81 -4.77 -2.55 20.30
N GLU A 82 -4.99 -3.61 19.53
CA GLU A 82 -4.31 -4.90 19.68
C GLU A 82 -3.10 -5.02 18.74
N ILE A 83 -2.98 -4.15 17.74
CA ILE A 83 -1.81 -4.15 16.87
C ILE A 83 -0.66 -3.45 17.59
N THR A 84 0.42 -4.20 17.82
CA THR A 84 1.68 -3.72 18.38
C THR A 84 2.81 -3.88 17.37
N LYS A 85 4.00 -3.35 17.65
CA LYS A 85 5.20 -3.63 16.85
C LYS A 85 5.43 -5.14 16.68
N ASP A 86 5.29 -5.93 17.74
CA ASP A 86 5.52 -7.38 17.67
C ASP A 86 4.52 -8.09 16.75
N VAL A 87 3.26 -7.63 16.72
CA VAL A 87 2.26 -8.13 15.76
C VAL A 87 2.67 -7.81 14.32
N VAL A 88 3.19 -6.61 14.05
CA VAL A 88 3.73 -6.26 12.72
C VAL A 88 4.90 -7.16 12.34
N LEU A 89 5.80 -7.47 13.29
CA LEU A 89 6.93 -8.38 13.07
C LEU A 89 6.47 -9.82 12.80
N ASP A 90 5.40 -10.27 13.45
CA ASP A 90 4.80 -11.58 13.19
C ASP A 90 4.22 -11.67 11.77
N TYR A 91 3.57 -10.61 11.28
CA TYR A 91 3.16 -10.53 9.88
C TYR A 91 4.35 -10.56 8.92
N ALA A 92 5.44 -9.87 9.26
CA ALA A 92 6.68 -9.89 8.47
C ALA A 92 7.32 -11.27 8.41
N ASN A 93 7.31 -12.01 9.53
CA ASN A 93 7.80 -13.38 9.60
C ASN A 93 6.97 -14.32 8.72
N LYS A 94 5.64 -14.26 8.84
CA LYS A 94 4.72 -15.04 7.98
C LYS A 94 4.93 -14.70 6.50
N ALA A 95 5.12 -13.43 6.16
CA ALA A 95 5.38 -13.03 4.79
C ALA A 95 6.71 -13.61 4.26
N SER A 96 7.75 -13.66 5.09
CA SER A 96 9.01 -14.33 4.75
C SER A 96 8.81 -15.82 4.49
N GLU A 97 8.04 -16.51 5.34
CA GLU A 97 7.74 -17.95 5.16
C GLU A 97 7.00 -18.23 3.85
N ILE A 98 6.01 -17.41 3.49
CA ILE A 98 5.25 -17.56 2.25
C ILE A 98 6.13 -17.22 1.04
N ALA A 99 6.87 -16.11 1.09
CA ALA A 99 7.73 -15.69 0.00
C ALA A 99 8.80 -16.74 -0.31
N ASN A 100 9.41 -17.38 0.68
CA ASN A 100 10.42 -18.42 0.47
C ASN A 100 9.92 -19.65 -0.31
N GLN A 101 8.61 -19.82 -0.49
CA GLN A 101 8.04 -20.87 -1.34
C GLN A 101 8.03 -20.53 -2.84
N ALA A 102 8.21 -19.25 -3.20
CA ALA A 102 8.26 -18.82 -4.60
C ALA A 102 9.63 -19.15 -5.23
N GLU A 103 9.65 -19.35 -6.54
CA GLU A 103 10.86 -19.82 -7.24
C GLU A 103 11.87 -18.69 -7.49
N SER A 104 11.41 -17.58 -8.08
CA SER A 104 12.30 -16.49 -8.53
C SER A 104 12.40 -15.35 -7.51
N SER A 105 13.52 -14.62 -7.51
CA SER A 105 13.70 -13.42 -6.67
C SER A 105 12.62 -12.36 -6.91
N SER A 106 12.16 -12.22 -8.17
CA SER A 106 11.06 -11.32 -8.52
C SER A 106 9.75 -11.76 -7.89
N ASP A 107 9.40 -13.04 -7.97
CA ASP A 107 8.15 -13.56 -7.40
C ASP A 107 8.16 -13.48 -5.86
N LYS A 108 9.31 -13.69 -5.23
CA LYS A 108 9.49 -13.52 -3.78
C LYS A 108 9.21 -12.08 -3.36
N ILE A 109 9.80 -11.13 -4.06
CA ILE A 109 9.56 -9.69 -3.84
C ILE A 109 8.08 -9.36 -4.01
N ASP A 110 7.51 -9.74 -5.14
CA ASP A 110 6.10 -9.47 -5.47
C ASP A 110 5.16 -10.06 -4.40
N THR A 111 5.47 -11.26 -3.90
CA THR A 111 4.71 -11.93 -2.84
C THR A 111 4.70 -11.09 -1.56
N VAL A 112 5.86 -10.61 -1.12
CA VAL A 112 5.96 -9.75 0.07
C VAL A 112 5.19 -8.44 -0.12
N GLU A 113 5.34 -7.77 -1.26
CA GLU A 113 4.68 -6.48 -1.51
C GLU A 113 3.15 -6.59 -1.59
N LYS A 114 2.65 -7.71 -2.13
CA LYS A 114 1.21 -8.03 -2.15
C LYS A 114 0.70 -8.31 -0.74
N LEU A 115 1.43 -9.07 0.07
CA LEU A 115 1.08 -9.35 1.47
C LEU A 115 0.98 -8.08 2.31
N VAL A 116 1.91 -7.12 2.15
CA VAL A 116 1.80 -5.81 2.83
C VAL A 116 0.49 -5.10 2.50
N SER A 117 0.02 -5.22 1.26
CA SER A 117 -1.25 -4.64 0.82
C SER A 117 -2.45 -5.38 1.42
N LEU A 118 -2.41 -6.71 1.41
CA LEU A 118 -3.49 -7.58 1.89
C LEU A 118 -3.68 -7.54 3.40
N HIS A 119 -2.58 -7.43 4.17
CA HIS A 119 -2.66 -7.32 5.63
C HIS A 119 -3.23 -5.98 6.11
N ASP A 120 -3.31 -4.98 5.23
CA ASP A 120 -3.96 -3.68 5.46
C ASP A 120 -3.55 -2.97 6.77
N LEU A 121 -2.33 -3.23 7.25
CA LEU A 121 -1.81 -2.63 8.48
C LEU A 121 -1.67 -1.13 8.35
N LYS A 122 -1.57 -0.59 7.13
CA LYS A 122 -1.55 0.86 6.89
C LYS A 122 -2.79 1.53 7.47
N ASN A 123 -3.97 0.93 7.29
CA ASN A 123 -5.24 1.50 7.77
C ASN A 123 -5.53 1.10 9.22
N ASN A 124 -4.83 0.08 9.73
CA ASN A 124 -5.16 -0.59 10.98
C ASN A 124 -4.08 -0.46 12.09
N THR A 125 -3.12 0.46 11.96
CA THR A 125 -2.06 0.70 12.97
C THR A 125 -2.06 2.14 13.48
N SER A 126 -1.71 2.33 14.76
CA SER A 126 -1.49 3.67 15.33
C SER A 126 -0.16 4.27 14.86
N GLN A 127 0.02 5.57 15.11
CA GLN A 127 1.29 6.25 14.83
C GLN A 127 2.42 5.73 15.72
N ASP A 128 2.15 5.50 17.01
CA ASP A 128 3.15 4.97 17.97
C ASP A 128 3.73 3.62 17.49
N VAL A 129 2.88 2.72 16.99
CA VAL A 129 3.32 1.42 16.43
C VAL A 129 4.21 1.62 15.21
N MET A 130 3.87 2.56 14.33
CA MET A 130 4.71 2.89 13.17
C MET A 130 6.08 3.42 13.61
N GLU A 131 6.15 4.28 14.63
CA GLU A 131 7.41 4.81 15.17
C GLU A 131 8.26 3.73 15.83
N GLU A 132 7.65 2.81 16.58
CA GLU A 132 8.34 1.64 17.14
C GLU A 132 8.91 0.71 16.05
N VAL A 133 8.14 0.47 14.98
CA VAL A 133 8.57 -0.33 13.82
C VAL A 133 9.67 0.38 13.03
N LEU A 134 9.61 1.71 12.91
CA LEU A 134 10.67 2.52 12.32
C LEU A 134 11.96 2.44 13.15
N GLY A 135 11.87 2.51 14.47
CA GLY A 135 13.01 2.28 15.37
C GLY A 135 13.62 0.89 15.21
N TYR A 136 12.78 -0.15 15.06
CA TYR A 136 13.24 -1.51 14.80
C TYR A 136 14.05 -1.62 13.50
N ILE A 137 13.53 -1.11 12.38
CA ILE A 137 14.22 -1.27 11.08
C ILE A 137 15.53 -0.45 11.01
N ILE A 138 15.60 0.68 11.70
CA ILE A 138 16.84 1.43 11.91
C ILE A 138 17.87 0.56 12.66
N GLY A 139 17.44 -0.13 13.71
CA GLY A 139 18.30 -1.06 14.47
C GLY A 139 18.81 -2.24 13.63
N GLU A 140 17.95 -2.83 12.79
CA GLU A 140 18.33 -3.89 11.85
C GLU A 140 19.39 -3.38 10.85
N TYR A 141 19.22 -2.17 10.32
CA TYR A 141 20.18 -1.53 9.43
C TYR A 141 21.53 -1.30 10.12
N GLU A 142 21.53 -0.65 11.30
CA GLU A 142 22.75 -0.36 12.08
C GLU A 142 23.48 -1.64 12.52
N SER A 143 22.74 -2.73 12.75
CA SER A 143 23.26 -4.05 13.12
C SER A 143 23.61 -4.92 11.91
N ASN A 144 23.67 -4.33 10.71
CA ASN A 144 24.06 -4.96 9.46
C ASN A 144 23.17 -6.14 9.00
N GLN A 145 21.94 -6.25 9.53
CA GLN A 145 21.01 -7.36 9.24
C GLN A 145 20.45 -7.31 7.81
N PHE A 146 20.68 -6.21 7.08
CA PHE A 146 20.35 -6.14 5.65
C PHE A 146 21.29 -7.00 4.81
N ASN A 147 22.40 -7.50 5.35
CA ASN A 147 23.26 -8.48 4.67
C ASN A 147 22.92 -9.93 5.06
N ASP A 148 22.00 -10.15 6.01
CA ASP A 148 21.59 -11.49 6.43
C ASP A 148 20.44 -11.97 5.53
N GLU A 149 20.72 -12.97 4.70
CA GLU A 149 19.75 -13.58 3.79
C GLU A 149 18.47 -14.07 4.50
N SER A 150 18.60 -14.54 5.75
CA SER A 150 17.46 -15.04 6.53
C SER A 150 16.50 -13.92 6.95
N LYS A 151 16.96 -12.67 6.91
CA LYS A 151 16.23 -11.47 7.32
C LYS A 151 15.68 -10.65 6.16
N LEU A 152 16.15 -10.88 4.93
CA LEU A 152 15.84 -10.00 3.80
C LEU A 152 14.32 -9.85 3.56
N TYR A 153 13.55 -10.94 3.54
CA TYR A 153 12.11 -10.84 3.28
C TYR A 153 11.32 -10.25 4.46
N GLN A 154 11.77 -10.49 5.69
CA GLN A 154 11.21 -9.84 6.88
C GLN A 154 11.42 -8.32 6.80
N ASN A 155 12.66 -7.91 6.51
CA ASN A 155 13.02 -6.50 6.40
C ASN A 155 12.33 -5.84 5.20
N LEU A 156 12.18 -6.55 4.07
CA LEU A 156 11.42 -6.07 2.90
C LEU A 156 9.96 -5.78 3.25
N TYR A 157 9.31 -6.67 4.01
CA TYR A 157 7.94 -6.46 4.47
C TYR A 157 7.84 -5.20 5.30
N ILE A 158 8.75 -5.04 6.28
CA ILE A 158 8.74 -3.92 7.22
C ILE A 158 8.98 -2.60 6.50
N THR A 159 9.99 -2.52 5.63
CA THR A 159 10.28 -1.29 4.88
C THR A 159 9.13 -0.93 3.95
N ARG A 160 8.50 -1.91 3.30
CA ARG A 160 7.34 -1.66 2.43
C ARG A 160 6.09 -1.24 3.22
N TYR A 161 5.87 -1.80 4.41
CA TYR A 161 4.81 -1.36 5.32
C TYR A 161 5.00 0.11 5.72
N LEU A 162 6.21 0.46 6.16
CA LEU A 162 6.55 1.82 6.59
C LEU A 162 6.46 2.82 5.43
N ASP A 163 6.99 2.50 4.26
CA ASP A 163 6.89 3.30 3.02
C ASP A 163 5.42 3.66 2.71
N LYS A 164 4.54 2.66 2.73
CA LYS A 164 3.11 2.89 2.53
C LYS A 164 2.47 3.74 3.63
N ARG A 165 2.94 3.65 4.87
CA ARG A 165 2.36 4.38 6.02
C ARG A 165 2.83 5.82 6.07
N LEU A 166 4.13 6.06 5.86
CA LEU A 166 4.82 7.34 5.99
C LEU A 166 4.47 8.35 4.90
N ASP A 167 4.06 7.91 3.71
CA ASP A 167 3.64 8.76 2.58
C ASP A 167 2.57 9.82 2.97
N ASN A 168 1.79 9.55 4.02
CA ASN A 168 0.77 10.47 4.55
C ASN A 168 1.23 11.37 5.73
N HIS A 169 2.48 11.27 6.18
CA HIS A 169 3.01 11.98 7.35
C HIS A 169 3.91 13.15 6.97
N LYS A 170 3.35 14.36 6.92
CA LYS A 170 4.06 15.61 6.54
C LYS A 170 5.35 15.89 7.33
N ASN A 171 5.44 15.44 8.59
CA ASN A 171 6.59 15.70 9.45
C ASN A 171 7.68 14.62 9.37
N LEU A 172 7.45 13.53 8.64
CA LEU A 172 8.36 12.37 8.56
C LEU A 172 8.86 12.11 7.13
N SER A 173 8.88 13.12 6.25
CA SER A 173 9.35 12.96 4.86
C SER A 173 10.79 12.47 4.72
N LYS A 174 11.65 12.76 5.70
CA LYS A 174 13.01 12.20 5.75
C LYS A 174 12.99 10.71 6.08
N ALA A 175 12.11 10.29 6.97
CA ALA A 175 11.94 8.87 7.30
C ALA A 175 11.38 8.12 6.10
N ASP A 176 10.40 8.69 5.41
CA ASP A 176 9.83 8.16 4.17
C ASP A 176 10.90 7.89 3.11
N SER A 177 11.67 8.93 2.74
CA SER A 177 12.79 8.77 1.79
C SER A 177 13.82 7.74 2.25
N MET A 178 14.20 7.75 3.53
CA MET A 178 15.17 6.81 4.08
C MET A 178 14.65 5.37 4.02
N VAL A 179 13.39 5.14 4.36
CA VAL A 179 12.75 3.83 4.31
C VAL A 179 12.63 3.33 2.87
N SER A 180 12.32 4.21 1.91
CA SER A 180 12.34 3.87 0.48
C SER A 180 13.74 3.43 0.03
N ASP A 181 14.80 4.13 0.43
CA ASP A 181 16.18 3.74 0.13
C ASP A 181 16.57 2.39 0.78
N MET A 182 16.16 2.17 2.05
CA MET A 182 16.30 0.88 2.73
C MET A 182 15.59 -0.26 2.00
N ASN A 183 14.35 -0.03 1.58
CA ASN A 183 13.55 -0.97 0.80
C ASN A 183 14.27 -1.35 -0.49
N GLN A 184 14.82 -0.37 -1.20
CA GLN A 184 15.56 -0.62 -2.44
C GLN A 184 16.83 -1.42 -2.21
N ILE A 185 17.61 -1.12 -1.16
CA ILE A 185 18.81 -1.92 -0.77
C ILE A 185 18.42 -3.40 -0.60
N ILE A 186 17.32 -3.67 0.12
CA ILE A 186 16.88 -5.04 0.37
C ILE A 186 16.45 -5.74 -0.93
N LYS A 187 15.67 -5.07 -1.80
CA LYS A 187 15.25 -5.62 -3.10
C LYS A 187 16.45 -5.92 -3.99
N ASP A 188 17.43 -5.03 -4.02
CA ASP A 188 18.66 -5.17 -4.79
C ASP A 188 19.49 -6.36 -4.30
N ARG A 189 19.59 -6.57 -2.98
CA ARG A 189 20.22 -7.77 -2.41
C ARG A 189 19.50 -9.06 -2.74
N ILE A 190 18.17 -9.08 -2.67
CA ILE A 190 17.36 -10.25 -3.07
C ILE A 190 17.57 -10.59 -4.56
N ARG A 191 17.83 -9.58 -5.40
CA ARG A 191 18.08 -9.75 -6.84
C ARG A 191 19.54 -10.02 -7.18
N ASP A 192 20.45 -9.93 -6.20
CA ASP A 192 21.90 -9.89 -6.42
C ASP A 192 22.32 -8.77 -7.40
N ASP A 193 21.65 -7.61 -7.34
CA ASP A 193 21.95 -6.41 -8.13
C ASP A 193 22.68 -5.37 -7.27
N ASN A 194 23.99 -5.24 -7.45
CA ASN A 194 24.81 -4.32 -6.67
C ASN A 194 24.92 -2.91 -7.28
N SER A 195 24.20 -2.60 -8.37
CA SER A 195 24.42 -1.38 -9.16
C SER A 195 24.09 -0.07 -8.42
N ARG A 196 23.18 -0.12 -7.44
CA ARG A 196 22.67 1.09 -6.75
C ARG A 196 22.78 1.03 -5.22
N ILE A 197 23.23 -0.09 -4.66
CA ILE A 197 23.27 -0.31 -3.21
C ILE A 197 24.11 0.75 -2.50
N GLU A 198 25.30 1.08 -3.00
CA GLU A 198 26.18 2.09 -2.38
C GLU A 198 25.54 3.48 -2.31
N ALA A 199 24.90 3.91 -3.39
CA ALA A 199 24.22 5.21 -3.46
C ALA A 199 23.04 5.28 -2.46
N ASN A 200 22.26 4.19 -2.35
CA ASN A 200 21.16 4.13 -1.39
C ASN A 200 21.68 4.11 0.07
N ILE A 201 22.77 3.38 0.35
CA ILE A 201 23.42 3.37 1.67
C ILE A 201 23.88 4.78 2.06
N GLU A 202 24.46 5.53 1.12
CA GLU A 202 24.88 6.92 1.36
C GLU A 202 23.69 7.80 1.76
N GLN A 203 22.54 7.64 1.10
CA GLN A 203 21.33 8.40 1.40
C GLN A 203 20.72 8.02 2.76
N VAL A 204 20.68 6.72 3.08
CA VAL A 204 20.25 6.26 4.41
C VAL A 204 21.12 6.89 5.50
N ASN A 205 22.45 6.82 5.35
CA ASN A 205 23.39 7.36 6.34
C ASN A 205 23.28 8.89 6.53
N LYS A 206 22.92 9.64 5.48
CA LYS A 206 22.66 11.09 5.60
C LYS A 206 21.42 11.42 6.43
N ASN A 207 20.41 10.55 6.38
CA ASN A 207 19.10 10.81 6.97
C ASN A 207 18.93 10.20 8.37
N ILE A 208 19.57 9.06 8.65
CA ILE A 208 19.28 8.20 9.81
C ILE A 208 19.34 8.94 11.15
N ASN A 209 20.36 9.75 11.41
CA ASN A 209 20.49 10.50 12.66
C ASN A 209 19.38 11.57 12.82
N SER A 210 18.95 12.19 11.71
CA SER A 210 17.85 13.15 11.73
C SER A 210 16.52 12.47 12.02
N VAL A 211 16.33 11.24 11.54
CA VAL A 211 15.11 10.47 11.77
C VAL A 211 15.06 9.94 13.20
N LYS A 212 16.18 9.41 13.73
CA LYS A 212 16.27 8.96 15.13
C LYS A 212 15.85 10.06 16.11
N HIS A 213 16.35 11.28 15.91
CA HIS A 213 15.98 12.41 16.76
C HIS A 213 14.51 12.86 16.64
N GLN A 214 13.80 12.45 15.58
CA GLN A 214 12.38 12.79 15.39
C GLN A 214 11.43 11.81 16.08
N ILE A 215 11.90 10.60 16.40
CA ILE A 215 11.09 9.53 17.00
C ILE A 215 11.46 9.24 18.47
N GLU A 216 12.45 9.96 19.01
CA GLU A 216 12.82 9.99 20.44
C GLU A 216 12.09 11.12 21.19
#